data_AF-A0A554FZ94-F1
#
_entry.id   AF-A0A554FZ94-F1
#
_cell.length_a   1.000
_cell.length_b   1.000
_cell.length_c   1.000
_cell.angle_alpha   90.00
_cell.angle_beta   90.00
_cell.angle_gamma   90.00
#
_symmetry.space_group_name_H-M   'P 1'
#
loop_
_entity.id
_entity.type
_entity.pdbx_description
1 polymer ?
#
loop_
_entity_poly.entity_id
_entity_poly.type
_entity_poly.pdbx_seq_one_letter_code
_entity_poly.pdbx_strand_id
1 'polypeptide(L)'
;MSRLSFRAFVVCGVLGLGVAGSLTASASDLQAEQPQQGLRVTFLLYSGRPNPSVLVTDPAQVRAIEEQLARAQANGQRTSVAESPAVLGYTGIQIERLGDASRGSAPLVLKGDVLREKAAPDQAALAPASGTVSRDAAGLEAWLLDLGRKQQVIGDIELSVIRTAK
;
A
#
# COMPACT_ATOMS: atom_id res chain seq x y z
N MET A 1 62.03 36.04 -23.90
CA MET A 1 60.58 35.79 -24.10
C MET A 1 60.20 34.60 -23.25
N SER A 2 59.09 34.75 -22.50
CA SER A 2 58.20 33.80 -21.82
C SER A 2 58.64 32.35 -21.51
N ARG A 3 58.31 31.71 -20.38
CA ARG A 3 57.62 32.04 -19.11
C ARG A 3 57.84 30.81 -18.16
N LEU A 4 58.04 31.09 -16.85
CA LEU A 4 57.62 30.33 -15.64
C LEU A 4 58.17 28.88 -15.42
N SER A 5 59.09 28.63 -14.47
CA SER A 5 58.95 28.47 -12.99
C SER A 5 58.15 27.21 -12.59
N PHE A 6 58.54 26.27 -11.70
CA PHE A 6 59.36 26.25 -10.49
C PHE A 6 60.05 24.87 -10.30
N ARG A 7 61.22 24.85 -9.66
CA ARG A 7 61.90 23.66 -9.12
C ARG A 7 61.33 23.30 -7.74
N ALA A 8 61.24 22.01 -7.40
CA ALA A 8 61.66 21.45 -6.10
C ALA A 8 61.61 19.91 -6.10
N PHE A 9 62.81 19.32 -6.01
CA PHE A 9 63.09 17.98 -5.50
C PHE A 9 62.75 17.91 -4.00
N VAL A 10 62.16 16.82 -3.50
CA VAL A 10 62.47 16.18 -2.18
C VAL A 10 61.95 14.73 -2.24
N VAL A 11 62.84 13.76 -2.51
CA VAL A 11 63.44 12.77 -1.57
C VAL A 11 62.69 11.44 -1.51
N CYS A 12 63.46 10.41 -1.87
CA CYS A 12 63.23 8.99 -1.74
C CYS A 12 63.20 8.55 -0.28
N GLY A 13 62.35 7.59 0.08
CA GLY A 13 62.34 6.99 1.42
C GLY A 13 61.41 5.79 1.51
N VAL A 14 61.84 4.67 0.95
CA VAL A 14 61.23 3.33 1.00
C VAL A 14 61.15 2.83 2.44
N LEU A 15 60.00 2.30 2.86
CA LEU A 15 59.83 1.06 3.67
C LEU A 15 58.41 1.00 4.26
N GLY A 16 57.65 -0.04 3.91
CA GLY A 16 56.49 -0.43 4.72
C GLY A 16 55.34 -1.08 3.96
N LEU A 17 55.26 -2.40 4.09
CA LEU A 17 54.06 -3.24 4.07
C LEU A 17 53.11 -3.14 2.86
N GLY A 18 53.16 -4.21 2.06
CA GLY A 18 52.10 -4.55 1.13
C GLY A 18 50.82 -5.06 1.80
N VAL A 19 49.83 -5.14 0.93
CA VAL A 19 48.52 -5.82 1.04
C VAL A 19 47.42 -5.02 1.73
N ALA A 20 46.73 -4.29 0.84
CA ALA A 20 45.29 -4.20 0.72
C ALA A 20 44.49 -3.72 1.93
N GLY A 21 43.98 -2.50 1.79
CA GLY A 21 43.00 -1.90 2.67
C GLY A 21 41.81 -2.83 2.93
N SER A 22 41.69 -3.23 4.18
CA SER A 22 40.41 -3.62 4.76
C SER A 22 39.55 -2.36 4.82
N LEU A 23 38.81 -2.11 3.74
CA LEU A 23 37.57 -1.34 3.82
C LEU A 23 36.72 -2.05 4.86
N THR A 24 36.65 -1.48 6.06
CA THR A 24 35.60 -1.83 7.03
C THR A 24 34.29 -1.46 6.37
N ALA A 25 33.73 -2.42 5.64
CA ALA A 25 32.38 -2.36 5.13
C ALA A 25 31.48 -2.14 6.35
N SER A 26 30.85 -0.96 6.41
CA SER A 26 29.73 -0.74 7.31
C SER A 26 28.74 -1.86 7.04
N ALA A 27 28.64 -2.79 7.99
CA ALA A 27 27.56 -3.74 8.06
C ALA A 27 26.29 -2.91 7.98
N SER A 28 25.57 -3.02 6.86
CA SER A 28 24.25 -2.46 6.72
C SER A 28 23.47 -2.90 7.94
N ASP A 29 23.01 -1.92 8.72
CA ASP A 29 21.94 -2.11 9.68
C ASP A 29 20.87 -2.92 8.97
N LEU A 30 20.84 -4.23 9.23
CA LEU A 30 19.65 -5.04 9.09
C LEU A 30 18.74 -4.51 10.18
N GLN A 31 18.12 -3.37 9.86
CA GLN A 31 16.95 -2.88 10.53
C GLN A 31 15.93 -3.99 10.34
N ALA A 32 15.90 -4.90 11.31
CA ALA A 32 14.85 -5.87 11.44
C ALA A 32 13.55 -5.05 11.34
N GLU A 33 12.85 -5.18 10.23
CA GLU A 33 11.50 -4.66 10.06
C GLU A 33 10.71 -5.23 11.25
N GLN A 34 10.58 -4.45 12.31
CA GLN A 34 9.53 -4.69 13.28
C GLN A 34 8.24 -4.80 12.47
N PRO A 35 7.39 -5.80 12.71
CA PRO A 35 6.13 -5.93 12.01
C PRO A 35 5.35 -4.63 12.21
N GLN A 36 5.41 -3.77 11.20
CA GLN A 36 4.92 -2.42 11.33
C GLN A 36 3.40 -2.53 11.26
N GLN A 37 2.77 -2.35 12.42
CA GLN A 37 1.32 -2.38 12.55
C GLN A 37 0.76 -1.31 11.61
N GLY A 38 -0.20 -1.69 10.77
CA GLY A 38 -0.71 -0.81 9.74
C GLY A 38 -1.70 -1.48 8.81
N LEU A 39 -2.15 -0.72 7.83
CA LEU A 39 -3.07 -1.18 6.80
C LEU A 39 -2.45 -0.97 5.42
N ARG A 40 -2.47 -1.99 4.58
CA ARG A 40 -2.26 -1.85 3.15
C ARG A 40 -3.61 -1.65 2.48
N VAL A 41 -3.80 -0.46 1.91
CA VAL A 41 -5.00 -0.09 1.14
C VAL A 41 -4.64 -0.18 -0.34
N THR A 42 -5.19 -1.17 -1.05
CA THR A 42 -4.93 -1.40 -2.47
C THR A 42 -6.16 -1.04 -3.28
N PHE A 43 -6.03 -0.13 -4.23
CA PHE A 43 -7.10 0.26 -5.13
C PHE A 43 -7.11 -0.70 -6.32
N LEU A 44 -8.17 -1.49 -6.45
CA LEU A 44 -8.27 -2.53 -7.46
C LEU A 44 -8.70 -1.89 -8.78
N LEU A 45 -7.72 -1.61 -9.66
CA LEU A 45 -7.90 -0.91 -10.93
C LEU A 45 -7.25 -1.68 -12.07
N TYR A 46 -8.05 -2.41 -12.83
CA TYR A 46 -7.60 -3.17 -14.00
C TYR A 46 -7.26 -2.24 -15.18
N SER A 47 -5.99 -1.85 -15.26
CA SER A 47 -5.46 -0.90 -16.26
C SER A 47 -4.28 -1.46 -17.08
N GLY A 48 -3.93 -2.73 -16.89
CA GLY A 48 -2.68 -3.32 -17.41
C GLY A 48 -1.42 -2.91 -16.61
N ARG A 49 -1.58 -2.08 -15.57
CA ARG A 49 -0.55 -1.72 -14.60
C ARG A 49 -0.80 -2.43 -13.25
N PRO A 50 0.24 -2.56 -12.40
CA PRO A 50 0.04 -2.97 -11.01
C PRO A 50 -0.96 -2.07 -10.30
N ASN A 51 -1.80 -2.66 -9.43
CA ASN A 51 -2.76 -1.91 -8.64
C ASN A 51 -2.05 -0.93 -7.70
N PRO A 52 -2.43 0.36 -7.67
CA PRO A 52 -1.86 1.31 -6.73
C PRO A 52 -2.23 0.93 -5.30
N SER A 53 -1.30 1.18 -4.36
CA SER A 53 -1.53 0.91 -2.94
C SER A 53 -0.93 2.01 -2.06
N VAL A 54 -1.59 2.25 -0.94
CA VAL A 54 -1.17 3.14 0.13
C VAL A 54 -0.89 2.32 1.38
N LEU A 55 0.22 2.62 2.04
CA LEU A 55 0.54 2.09 3.36
C LEU A 55 0.09 3.10 4.43
N VAL A 56 -0.86 2.71 5.28
CA VAL A 56 -1.35 3.53 6.40
C VAL A 56 -0.71 3.02 7.69
N THR A 57 0.19 3.80 8.26
CA THR A 57 0.92 3.45 9.50
C THR A 57 0.67 4.43 10.64
N ASP A 58 0.03 5.57 10.36
CA ASP A 58 -0.37 6.51 11.41
C ASP A 58 -1.43 5.86 12.32
N PRO A 59 -1.17 5.66 13.62
CA PRO A 59 -2.07 4.93 14.52
C PRO A 59 -3.48 5.52 14.58
N ALA A 60 -3.60 6.85 14.49
CA ALA A 60 -4.90 7.52 14.51
C ALA A 60 -5.73 7.18 13.26
N GLN A 61 -5.11 7.22 12.08
CA GLN A 61 -5.75 6.83 10.82
C GLN A 61 -6.07 5.34 10.77
N VAL A 62 -5.16 4.47 11.20
CA VAL A 62 -5.40 3.01 11.29
C VAL A 62 -6.64 2.75 12.14
N ARG A 63 -6.70 3.32 13.34
CA ARG A 63 -7.84 3.16 14.25
C ARG A 63 -9.13 3.67 13.63
N ALA A 64 -9.11 4.83 12.96
CA ALA A 64 -10.30 5.39 12.31
C ALA A 64 -10.83 4.48 11.19
N ILE A 65 -9.96 3.91 10.36
CA ILE A 65 -10.34 2.94 9.31
C ILE A 65 -10.97 1.70 9.95
N GLU A 66 -10.32 1.13 10.97
CA GLU A 66 -10.80 -0.06 11.67
C GLU A 66 -12.16 0.15 12.34
N GLU A 67 -12.37 1.29 13.01
CA GLU A 67 -13.65 1.65 13.61
C GLU A 67 -14.76 1.82 12.57
N GLN A 68 -14.45 2.35 11.37
CA GLN A 68 -15.43 2.41 10.28
C GLN A 68 -15.72 1.03 9.69
N LEU A 69 -14.72 0.17 9.55
CA LEU A 69 -14.92 -1.22 9.10
C LEU A 69 -15.76 -2.02 10.10
N ALA A 70 -15.51 -1.87 11.39
CA ALA A 70 -16.29 -2.51 12.44
C ALA A 70 -17.75 -2.03 12.43
N ARG A 71 -17.98 -0.72 12.30
CA ARG A 71 -19.33 -0.15 12.15
C ARG A 71 -20.05 -0.64 10.90
N ALA A 72 -19.37 -0.65 9.75
CA ALA A 72 -19.93 -1.15 8.51
C ALA A 72 -20.39 -2.61 8.61
N GLN A 73 -19.61 -3.45 9.30
CA GLN A 73 -19.97 -4.85 9.54
C GLN A 73 -21.10 -5.01 10.56
N ALA A 74 -21.09 -4.23 11.65
CA ALA A 74 -22.07 -4.35 12.73
C ALA A 74 -23.45 -3.79 12.33
N ASN A 75 -23.48 -2.67 11.61
CA ASN A 75 -24.72 -1.97 11.24
C ASN A 75 -25.26 -2.39 9.87
N GLY A 76 -24.47 -3.11 9.08
CA GLY A 76 -24.84 -3.47 7.72
C GLY A 76 -25.73 -4.71 7.64
N GLN A 77 -26.46 -4.83 6.53
CA GLN A 77 -27.29 -5.98 6.24
C GLN A 77 -26.48 -7.03 5.49
N ARG A 78 -26.44 -8.27 6.01
CA ARG A 78 -25.86 -9.40 5.28
C ARG A 78 -26.74 -9.76 4.09
N THR A 79 -26.13 -9.92 2.92
CA THR A 79 -26.82 -10.32 1.69
C THR A 79 -25.89 -11.10 0.78
N SER A 80 -26.47 -11.85 -0.16
CA SER A 80 -25.73 -12.38 -1.31
C SER A 80 -25.44 -11.23 -2.25
N VAL A 81 -24.16 -10.94 -2.49
CA VAL A 81 -23.76 -9.83 -3.36
C VAL A 81 -23.32 -10.40 -4.69
N ALA A 82 -24.01 -10.02 -5.76
CA ALA A 82 -23.51 -10.24 -7.11
C ALA A 82 -22.31 -9.32 -7.38
N GLU A 83 -21.33 -9.79 -8.14
CA GLU A 83 -20.18 -8.97 -8.48
C GLU A 83 -20.62 -7.72 -9.27
N SER A 84 -20.37 -6.55 -8.69
CA SER A 84 -20.75 -5.28 -9.32
C SER A 84 -19.85 -5.03 -10.54
N PRO A 85 -20.41 -4.62 -11.70
CA PRO A 85 -19.66 -4.41 -12.93
C PRO A 85 -18.50 -3.43 -12.73
N ALA A 86 -17.36 -3.71 -13.35
CA ALA A 86 -16.19 -2.85 -13.26
C ALA A 86 -16.40 -1.54 -14.02
N VAL A 87 -15.97 -0.43 -13.43
CA VAL A 87 -16.04 0.91 -14.05
C VAL A 87 -14.61 1.34 -14.32
N LEU A 88 -14.21 1.44 -15.60
CA LEU A 88 -12.80 1.65 -16.00
C LEU A 88 -11.83 0.65 -15.32
N GLY A 89 -12.26 -0.60 -15.16
CA GLY A 89 -11.46 -1.61 -14.47
C GLY A 89 -11.44 -1.48 -12.95
N TYR A 90 -12.13 -0.50 -12.34
CA TYR A 90 -12.25 -0.39 -10.89
C TYR A 90 -13.20 -1.46 -10.32
N THR A 91 -12.67 -2.29 -9.44
CA THR A 91 -13.40 -3.39 -8.78
C THR A 91 -13.48 -3.25 -7.26
N GLY A 92 -13.03 -2.13 -6.71
CA GLY A 92 -13.12 -1.81 -5.29
C GLY A 92 -11.78 -1.47 -4.64
N ILE A 93 -11.76 -1.43 -3.32
CA ILE A 93 -10.58 -1.20 -2.48
C ILE A 93 -10.37 -2.43 -1.60
N GLN A 94 -9.20 -3.04 -1.69
CA GLN A 94 -8.77 -4.09 -0.78
C GLN A 94 -8.05 -3.47 0.42
N ILE A 95 -8.47 -3.83 1.63
CA ILE A 95 -7.82 -3.43 2.89
C ILE A 95 -7.25 -4.69 3.52
N GLU A 96 -5.95 -4.68 3.75
CA GLU A 96 -5.21 -5.77 4.36
C GLU A 96 -4.52 -5.27 5.63
N ARG A 97 -4.70 -6.00 6.73
CA ARG A 97 -4.02 -5.73 8.00
C ARG A 97 -2.59 -6.22 7.94
N LEU A 98 -1.66 -5.44 8.47
CA LEU A 98 -0.24 -5.76 8.52
C LEU A 98 0.21 -6.00 9.97
N GLY A 99 1.31 -6.74 10.12
CA GLY A 99 1.87 -7.10 11.42
C GLY A 99 1.05 -8.18 12.13
N ASP A 100 1.00 -8.15 13.47
CA ASP A 100 0.32 -9.19 14.24
C ASP A 100 -1.19 -9.26 13.95
N ALA A 101 -1.80 -8.12 13.59
CA ALA A 101 -3.21 -8.04 13.22
C ALA A 101 -3.55 -8.75 11.90
N SER A 102 -2.55 -9.13 11.10
CA SER A 102 -2.75 -9.92 9.88
C SER A 102 -3.10 -11.38 10.18
N ARG A 103 -2.67 -11.92 11.34
CA ARG A 103 -2.83 -13.35 11.67
C ARG A 103 -4.31 -13.68 11.86
N GLY A 104 -4.87 -14.41 10.89
CA GLY A 104 -6.27 -14.86 10.91
C GLY A 104 -7.27 -13.85 10.36
N SER A 105 -6.82 -12.73 9.80
CA SER A 105 -7.69 -11.75 9.16
C SER A 105 -7.67 -11.90 7.65
N ALA A 106 -8.81 -12.27 7.05
CA ALA A 106 -8.96 -12.17 5.60
C ALA A 106 -8.90 -10.70 5.15
N PRO A 107 -8.30 -10.38 3.99
CA PRO A 107 -8.41 -9.05 3.42
C PRO A 107 -9.87 -8.70 3.15
N LEU A 108 -10.23 -7.44 3.40
CA LEU A 108 -11.58 -6.94 3.13
C LEU A 108 -11.59 -6.20 1.80
N VAL A 109 -12.67 -6.33 1.04
CA VAL A 109 -12.90 -5.61 -0.22
C VAL A 109 -14.15 -4.76 -0.08
N LEU A 110 -13.97 -3.48 -0.37
CA LEU A 110 -14.99 -2.45 -0.30
C LEU A 110 -15.32 -1.95 -1.72
N LYS A 111 -16.60 -1.92 -2.09
CA LYS A 111 -17.06 -1.31 -3.34
C LYS A 111 -18.48 -0.77 -3.19
N GLY A 112 -18.66 0.52 -3.37
CA GLY A 112 -19.93 1.18 -3.10
C GLY A 112 -20.32 1.02 -1.63
N ASP A 113 -21.55 0.58 -1.40
CA ASP A 113 -22.09 0.23 -0.08
C ASP A 113 -21.75 -1.21 0.35
N VAL A 114 -21.03 -1.98 -0.46
CA VAL A 114 -20.70 -3.38 -0.17
C VAL A 114 -19.34 -3.50 0.49
N LEU A 115 -19.30 -4.24 1.58
CA LEU A 115 -18.09 -4.75 2.25
C LEU A 115 -18.12 -6.28 2.23
N ARG A 116 -17.05 -6.92 1.76
CA ARG A 116 -16.92 -8.38 1.74
C ARG A 116 -15.53 -8.83 2.12
N GLU A 117 -15.39 -10.05 2.61
CA GLU A 117 -14.08 -10.69 2.69
C GLU A 117 -13.61 -11.09 1.29
N LYS A 118 -12.32 -10.97 1.02
CA LYS A 118 -11.71 -11.44 -0.22
C LYS A 118 -11.72 -12.96 -0.19
N ALA A 119 -12.54 -13.56 -1.05
CA ALA A 119 -12.52 -15.00 -1.26
C ALA A 119 -11.13 -15.44 -1.72
N ALA A 120 -10.67 -16.57 -1.19
CA ALA A 120 -9.51 -17.25 -1.74
C ALA A 120 -9.82 -17.66 -3.21
N PRO A 121 -8.84 -17.63 -4.11
CA PRO A 121 -9.06 -17.79 -5.55
C PRO A 121 -9.70 -19.13 -5.94
N ASP A 122 -9.52 -20.16 -5.11
CA ASP A 122 -10.14 -21.48 -5.21
C ASP A 122 -11.64 -21.50 -4.81
N GLN A 123 -12.09 -20.53 -4.02
CA GLN A 123 -13.45 -20.46 -3.48
C GLN A 123 -14.35 -19.46 -4.22
N ALA A 124 -13.77 -18.56 -5.03
CA ALA A 124 -14.51 -17.52 -5.75
C ALA A 124 -15.56 -18.05 -6.75
N ALA A 125 -15.38 -19.28 -7.25
CA ALA A 125 -16.27 -19.90 -8.23
C ALA A 125 -17.38 -20.78 -7.63
N LEU A 126 -17.33 -21.06 -6.31
CA LEU A 126 -18.10 -22.16 -5.69
C LEU A 126 -19.38 -21.69 -4.98
N ALA A 127 -19.51 -20.40 -4.65
CA ALA A 127 -20.71 -19.84 -4.02
C ALA A 127 -20.84 -18.33 -4.31
N PRO A 128 -22.07 -17.78 -4.36
CA PRO A 128 -22.24 -16.32 -4.39
C PRO A 128 -21.59 -15.72 -3.15
N ALA A 129 -20.71 -14.73 -3.37
CA ALA A 129 -19.98 -14.09 -2.29
C ALA A 129 -20.99 -13.44 -1.32
N SER A 130 -20.94 -13.86 -0.06
CA SER A 130 -21.68 -13.17 1.00
C SER A 130 -20.97 -11.87 1.33
N GLY A 131 -21.73 -10.79 1.44
CA GLY A 131 -21.21 -9.48 1.81
C GLY A 131 -22.17 -8.74 2.73
N THR A 132 -21.69 -7.64 3.26
CA THR A 132 -22.44 -6.74 4.11
C THR A 132 -22.68 -5.44 3.37
N VAL A 133 -23.95 -5.05 3.21
CA VAL A 133 -24.33 -3.77 2.63
C VAL A 133 -24.51 -2.75 3.75
N SER A 134 -23.76 -1.65 3.70
CA SER A 134 -23.79 -0.59 4.71
C SER A 134 -23.51 0.79 4.12
N ARG A 135 -24.21 1.82 4.63
CA ARG A 135 -23.87 3.22 4.30
C ARG A 135 -22.50 3.63 4.82
N ASP A 136 -22.05 3.03 5.93
CA ASP A 136 -20.72 3.27 6.49
C ASP A 136 -19.63 2.78 5.53
N ALA A 137 -19.88 1.69 4.80
CA ALA A 137 -18.99 1.18 3.76
C ALA A 137 -18.82 2.20 2.62
N ALA A 138 -19.92 2.79 2.14
CA ALA A 138 -19.87 3.81 1.09
C ALA A 138 -19.10 5.08 1.53
N GLY A 139 -19.28 5.50 2.78
CA GLY A 139 -18.54 6.63 3.37
C GLY A 139 -17.04 6.33 3.48
N LEU A 140 -16.68 5.14 3.96
CA LEU A 140 -15.30 4.68 4.05
C LEU A 140 -14.64 4.64 2.65
N GLU A 141 -15.34 4.17 1.63
CA GLU A 141 -14.79 4.10 0.27
C GLU A 141 -14.47 5.49 -0.27
N ALA A 142 -15.40 6.44 -0.09
CA ALA A 142 -15.19 7.82 -0.51
C ALA A 142 -13.98 8.45 0.18
N TRP A 143 -13.80 8.18 1.47
CA TRP A 143 -12.66 8.67 2.23
C TRP A 143 -11.34 8.02 1.79
N LEU A 144 -11.31 6.71 1.53
CA LEU A 144 -10.11 6.02 1.05
C LEU A 144 -9.73 6.45 -0.38
N LEU A 145 -10.70 6.71 -1.26
CA LEU A 145 -10.43 7.29 -2.57
C LEU A 145 -9.81 8.69 -2.46
N ASP A 146 -10.29 9.51 -1.51
CA ASP A 146 -9.71 10.81 -1.21
C ASP A 146 -8.27 10.70 -0.65
N LEU A 147 -8.01 9.69 0.18
CA LEU A 147 -6.66 9.36 0.66
C LEU A 147 -5.74 8.99 -0.51
N GLY A 148 -6.20 8.13 -1.43
CA GLY A 148 -5.46 7.75 -2.63
C GLY A 148 -5.12 8.95 -3.51
N ARG A 149 -6.06 9.90 -3.66
CA ARG A 149 -5.81 11.18 -4.34
C ARG A 149 -4.74 12.02 -3.66
N LYS A 150 -4.88 12.22 -2.34
CA LYS A 150 -3.95 13.04 -1.53
C LYS A 150 -2.53 12.49 -1.57
N GLN A 151 -2.38 11.17 -1.64
CA GLN A 151 -1.09 10.48 -1.79
C GLN A 151 -0.65 10.32 -3.25
N GLN A 152 -1.38 10.90 -4.21
CA GLN A 152 -1.07 10.89 -5.64
C GLN A 152 -0.93 9.48 -6.25
N VAL A 153 -1.56 8.47 -5.65
CA VAL A 153 -1.59 7.09 -6.20
C VAL A 153 -2.79 6.86 -7.11
N ILE A 154 -3.79 7.74 -7.08
CA ILE A 154 -4.92 7.79 -8.00
C ILE A 154 -5.04 9.22 -8.52
N GLY A 155 -5.20 9.38 -9.83
CA GLY A 155 -5.40 10.68 -10.48
C GLY A 155 -6.84 11.17 -10.44
N ASP A 156 -7.04 12.44 -10.79
CA ASP A 156 -8.36 13.08 -10.78
C ASP A 156 -9.30 12.53 -11.85
N ILE A 157 -8.75 12.01 -12.96
CA ILE A 157 -9.53 11.42 -14.05
C ILE A 157 -10.16 10.10 -13.57
N GLU A 158 -9.34 9.22 -13.00
CA GLU A 158 -9.79 7.93 -12.46
C GLU A 158 -10.85 8.15 -11.38
N LEU A 159 -10.64 9.10 -10.47
CA LEU A 159 -11.58 9.43 -9.40
C LEU A 159 -12.91 9.98 -9.91
N SER A 160 -12.87 10.85 -10.91
CA SER A 160 -14.09 11.45 -11.48
C SER A 160 -15.00 10.35 -12.03
N VAL A 161 -14.44 9.40 -12.77
CA VAL A 161 -15.23 8.32 -13.38
C VAL A 161 -15.72 7.30 -12.35
N ILE A 162 -14.89 6.93 -11.37
CA ILE A 162 -15.30 6.03 -10.27
C ILE A 162 -16.49 6.62 -9.51
N ARG A 163 -16.52 7.95 -9.32
CA ARG A 163 -17.62 8.63 -8.60
C ARG A 163 -18.90 8.76 -9.44
N THR A 164 -18.80 8.94 -10.74
CA THR A 164 -19.97 9.07 -11.63
C THR A 164 -20.70 7.74 -11.87
N ALA A 165 -20.02 6.61 -11.66
CA ALA A 165 -20.60 5.29 -11.89
C ALA A 165 -21.18 4.61 -10.63
N LYS A 166 -21.26 5.35 -9.52
CA LYS A 166 -22.06 4.98 -8.33
C LYS A 166 -23.51 5.40 -8.51
#